data_AF-A0A5E4KKI2-F1
#
_entry.id   AF-A0A5E4KKI2-F1
#
_cell.length_a   1.000
_cell.length_b   1.000
_cell.length_c   1.000
_cell.angle_alpha   90.00
_cell.angle_beta   90.00
_cell.angle_gamma   90.00
#
_symmetry.space_group_name_H-M   'P 1'
#
loop_
_entity.id
_entity.type
_entity.pdbx_description
1 polymer ?
#
loop_
_entity_poly.entity_id
_entity_poly.type
_entity_poly.pdbx_seq_one_letter_code
_entity_poly.pdbx_strand_id
1 'polypeptide(L)'
;MITAELLKNRAEFEDKLRKLIGRPILLIELDMFALPCGCAGITANTRGLEVDDLEVFEPQILPLLKEIASNLDVKSTVTFARLVPGSSIVASLNWRVLCPRCYPEFARGEGKTPRPDLYILQFEKKK
;
A
#
# COMPACT_ATOMS: atom_id res chain seq x y z
N MET A 1 -11.67 -1.85 16.32
CA MET A 1 -11.92 -2.18 14.90
C MET A 1 -12.57 -3.54 14.82
N ILE A 2 -13.77 -3.57 14.27
CA ILE A 2 -14.53 -4.81 14.05
C ILE A 2 -14.23 -5.27 12.62
N THR A 3 -14.18 -6.58 12.37
CA THR A 3 -13.93 -7.16 11.03
C THR A 3 -14.88 -6.62 9.95
N ALA A 4 -16.08 -6.15 10.33
CA ALA A 4 -17.02 -5.47 9.46
C ALA A 4 -16.46 -4.18 8.83
N GLU A 5 -15.69 -3.38 9.58
CA GLU A 5 -15.07 -2.15 9.07
C GLU A 5 -13.97 -2.46 8.04
N LEU A 6 -13.16 -3.50 8.30
CA LEU A 6 -12.16 -3.98 7.35
C LEU A 6 -12.82 -4.49 6.06
N LEU A 7 -13.88 -5.29 6.19
CA LEU A 7 -14.61 -5.81 5.04
C LEU A 7 -15.18 -4.69 4.17
N LYS A 8 -15.80 -3.69 4.78
CA LYS A 8 -16.34 -2.51 4.08
C LYS A 8 -15.24 -1.76 3.34
N ASN A 9 -14.15 -1.41 4.03
CA ASN A 9 -13.04 -0.65 3.45
C ASN A 9 -12.36 -1.40 2.30
N ARG A 10 -12.12 -2.70 2.47
CA ARG A 10 -11.57 -3.56 1.41
C ARG A 10 -12.48 -3.58 0.18
N ALA A 11 -13.79 -3.73 0.37
CA ALA A 11 -14.76 -3.77 -0.73
C ALA A 11 -14.86 -2.45 -1.49
N GLU A 12 -14.95 -1.33 -0.78
CA GLU A 12 -15.01 0.02 -1.38
C GLU A 12 -13.71 0.36 -2.12
N PHE A 13 -12.56 0.01 -1.56
CA PHE A 13 -11.27 0.23 -2.19
C PHE A 13 -11.10 -0.63 -3.46
N GLU A 14 -11.55 -1.89 -3.44
CA GLU A 14 -11.54 -2.75 -4.63
C GLU A 14 -12.38 -2.16 -5.76
N ASP A 15 -13.62 -1.75 -5.46
CA ASP A 15 -14.54 -1.20 -6.44
C ASP A 15 -13.98 0.10 -7.08
N LYS A 16 -13.41 0.99 -6.26
CA LYS A 16 -12.76 2.22 -6.75
C LYS A 16 -11.56 1.92 -7.65
N LEU A 17 -10.69 0.98 -7.25
CA LEU A 17 -9.54 0.56 -8.08
C LEU A 17 -10.00 -0.05 -9.41
N ARG A 18 -10.99 -0.95 -9.38
CA ARG A 18 -11.52 -1.58 -10.60
C ARG A 18 -12.12 -0.56 -11.56
N LYS A 19 -12.86 0.41 -11.05
CA LYS A 19 -13.43 1.52 -11.85
C LYS A 19 -12.34 2.40 -12.45
N LEU A 20 -11.29 2.68 -11.70
CA LEU A 20 -10.18 3.52 -12.14
C LEU A 20 -9.36 2.86 -13.25
N ILE A 21 -8.98 1.59 -13.06
CA ILE A 21 -8.11 0.87 -14.01
C ILE A 21 -8.90 0.31 -15.21
N GLY A 22 -10.19 0.02 -15.04
CA GLY A 22 -11.04 -0.48 -16.12
C GLY A 22 -10.83 -1.95 -16.45
N ARG A 23 -10.15 -2.72 -15.59
CA ARG A 23 -9.93 -4.16 -15.72
C ARG A 23 -10.14 -4.90 -14.39
N PRO A 24 -10.30 -6.24 -14.41
CA PRO A 24 -10.46 -7.01 -13.18
C PRO A 24 -9.23 -6.92 -12.27
N ILE A 25 -9.41 -6.33 -11.09
CA ILE A 25 -8.47 -6.31 -9.97
C ILE A 25 -9.18 -6.90 -8.77
N LEU A 26 -8.49 -7.75 -8.01
CA LEU A 26 -9.03 -8.37 -6.81
C LEU A 26 -8.21 -7.95 -5.59
N LEU A 27 -8.90 -7.51 -4.54
CA LEU A 27 -8.31 -7.36 -3.21
C LEU A 27 -8.72 -8.57 -2.38
N ILE A 28 -7.86 -9.58 -2.37
CA ILE A 28 -8.17 -10.89 -1.80
C ILE A 28 -8.33 -10.80 -0.29
N GLU A 29 -7.52 -9.94 0.33
CA GLU A 29 -7.43 -9.82 1.77
C GLU A 29 -6.96 -8.41 2.14
N LEU A 30 -7.41 -7.94 3.31
CA LEU A 30 -6.94 -6.72 3.95
C LEU A 30 -6.58 -7.05 5.40
N ASP A 31 -5.29 -7.05 5.67
CA ASP A 31 -4.72 -7.43 6.97
C ASP A 31 -4.35 -6.20 7.77
N MET A 32 -4.64 -6.23 9.07
CA MET A 32 -4.00 -5.37 10.05
C MET A 32 -2.90 -6.15 10.77
N PHE A 33 -1.72 -5.56 10.92
CA PHE A 33 -0.58 -6.26 11.51
C PHE A 33 0.21 -5.40 12.49
N ALA A 34 0.90 -6.10 13.39
CA ALA A 34 1.94 -5.56 14.26
C ALA A 34 3.15 -6.51 14.21
N LEU A 35 4.31 -5.98 13.80
CA LEU A 35 5.53 -6.75 13.58
C LEU A 35 6.44 -6.72 14.81
N PRO A 36 7.31 -7.73 15.00
CA PRO A 36 8.23 -7.79 16.13
C PRO A 36 9.25 -6.64 16.17
N CYS A 37 9.53 -5.97 15.06
CA CYS A 37 10.38 -4.79 15.04
C CYS A 37 9.69 -3.52 15.57
N GLY A 38 8.39 -3.57 15.85
CA GLY A 38 7.57 -2.42 16.25
C GLY A 38 6.91 -1.66 15.10
N CYS A 39 7.10 -2.10 13.84
CA CYS A 39 6.30 -1.59 12.73
C CYS A 39 4.87 -2.14 12.82
N ALA A 40 3.89 -1.34 12.42
CA ALA A 40 2.49 -1.75 12.34
C ALA A 40 1.85 -1.16 11.09
N GLY A 41 0.64 -1.61 10.75
CA GLY A 41 -0.10 -1.03 9.64
C GLY A 41 -1.07 -2.01 9.01
N ILE A 42 -1.35 -1.75 7.72
CA ILE A 42 -2.24 -2.57 6.91
C ILE A 42 -1.61 -3.01 5.59
N THR A 43 -2.01 -4.18 5.12
CA THR A 43 -1.61 -4.74 3.83
C THR A 43 -2.85 -5.20 3.08
N ALA A 44 -2.98 -4.79 1.83
CA ALA A 44 -4.02 -5.28 0.94
C ALA A 44 -3.38 -6.20 -0.11
N ASN A 45 -3.74 -7.48 -0.09
CA ASN A 45 -3.21 -8.48 -1.00
C ASN A 45 -3.97 -8.41 -2.34
N THR A 46 -3.23 -8.19 -3.43
CA THR A 46 -3.78 -7.86 -4.74
C THR A 46 -3.59 -9.00 -5.75
N ARG A 47 -4.52 -9.11 -6.70
CA ARG A 47 -4.31 -9.85 -7.96
C ARG A 47 -4.77 -9.00 -9.14
N GLY A 48 -4.02 -9.10 -10.23
CA GLY A 48 -4.31 -8.38 -11.46
C GLY A 48 -3.97 -6.89 -11.40
N LEU A 49 -3.18 -6.43 -10.44
CA LEU A 49 -2.63 -5.07 -10.40
C LEU A 49 -1.16 -5.11 -10.83
N GLU A 50 -0.72 -4.16 -11.64
CA GLU A 50 0.64 -4.04 -12.14
C GLU A 50 1.26 -2.70 -11.77
N VAL A 51 2.59 -2.63 -11.76
CA VAL A 51 3.33 -1.41 -11.41
C VAL A 51 3.03 -0.27 -12.40
N ASP A 52 2.85 -0.58 -13.68
CA ASP A 52 2.49 0.41 -14.71
C ASP A 52 1.14 1.08 -14.39
N ASP A 53 0.18 0.36 -13.82
CA ASP A 53 -1.08 0.97 -13.37
C ASP A 53 -0.83 2.00 -12.26
N LEU A 54 0.09 1.69 -11.34
CA LEU A 54 0.45 2.58 -10.25
C LEU A 54 1.15 3.84 -10.76
N GLU A 55 1.99 3.71 -11.78
CA GLU A 55 2.70 4.83 -12.40
C GLU A 55 1.76 5.73 -13.19
N VAL A 56 0.91 5.15 -14.03
CA VAL A 56 -0.02 5.89 -14.91
C VAL A 56 -1.12 6.58 -14.12
N PHE A 57 -1.68 5.89 -13.12
CA PHE A 57 -2.82 6.40 -12.33
C PHE A 57 -2.42 6.91 -10.94
N GLU A 58 -1.13 7.21 -10.72
CA GLU A 58 -0.62 7.66 -9.42
C GLU A 58 -1.42 8.83 -8.81
N PRO A 59 -1.76 9.90 -9.57
CA PRO A 59 -2.51 11.02 -9.03
C PRO A 59 -3.90 10.65 -8.51
N GLN A 60 -4.52 9.62 -9.09
CA GLN A 60 -5.85 9.14 -8.72
C GLN A 60 -5.79 8.05 -7.64
N ILE A 61 -4.75 7.21 -7.65
CA ILE A 61 -4.55 6.14 -6.67
C ILE A 61 -4.13 6.71 -5.31
N LEU A 62 -3.23 7.68 -5.27
CA LEU A 62 -2.72 8.24 -4.00
C LEU A 62 -3.84 8.73 -3.06
N PRO A 63 -4.86 9.48 -3.51
CA PRO A 63 -6.02 9.82 -2.70
C PRO A 63 -6.76 8.59 -2.14
N LEU A 64 -6.95 7.54 -2.95
CA LEU A 64 -7.62 6.30 -2.52
C LEU A 64 -6.82 5.59 -1.42
N LEU A 65 -5.49 5.55 -1.56
CA LEU A 65 -4.60 4.99 -0.55
C LEU A 65 -4.66 5.78 0.76
N LYS A 66 -4.74 7.12 0.69
CA LYS A 66 -4.90 7.96 1.88
C LYS A 66 -6.26 7.77 2.55
N GLU A 67 -7.30 7.61 1.75
CA GLU A 67 -8.67 7.40 2.25
C GLU A 67 -8.77 6.11 3.06
N ILE A 68 -8.32 4.96 2.53
CA ILE A 68 -8.37 3.69 3.27
C ILE A 68 -7.53 3.73 4.55
N ALA A 69 -6.36 4.39 4.51
CA ALA A 69 -5.52 4.58 5.68
C ALA A 69 -6.24 5.42 6.75
N SER A 70 -6.88 6.52 6.36
CA SER A 70 -7.66 7.38 7.25
C SER A 70 -8.88 6.66 7.84
N ASN A 71 -9.61 5.88 7.04
CA ASN A 71 -10.79 5.15 7.49
C ASN A 71 -10.48 4.08 8.55
N LEU A 72 -9.23 3.60 8.58
CA LEU A 72 -8.75 2.60 9.53
C LEU A 72 -7.83 3.20 10.61
N ASP A 73 -7.77 4.54 10.70
CA ASP A 73 -6.92 5.30 11.63
C ASP A 73 -5.43 4.89 11.56
N VAL A 74 -4.95 4.55 10.35
CA VAL A 74 -3.56 4.21 10.09
C VAL A 74 -2.81 5.43 9.57
N LYS A 75 -1.99 6.04 10.43
CA LYS A 75 -1.08 7.14 10.06
C LYS A 75 0.22 6.60 9.48
N SER A 76 0.16 6.05 8.28
CA SER A 76 1.30 5.40 7.62
C SER A 76 2.46 6.37 7.37
N THR A 77 3.66 5.98 7.77
CA THR A 77 4.89 6.71 7.44
C THR A 77 5.34 6.45 6.00
N VAL A 78 5.06 5.25 5.49
CA VAL A 78 5.35 4.86 4.10
C VAL A 78 4.18 4.08 3.53
N THR A 79 3.85 4.38 2.28
CA THR A 79 2.91 3.61 1.47
C THR A 79 3.65 3.10 0.23
N PHE A 80 3.61 1.80 0.01
CA PHE A 80 4.36 1.16 -1.07
C PHE A 80 3.65 -0.08 -1.62
N ALA A 81 3.92 -0.38 -2.88
CA ALA A 81 3.58 -1.64 -3.49
C ALA A 81 4.72 -2.63 -3.31
N ARG A 82 4.39 -3.89 -3.03
CA ARG A 82 5.34 -5.00 -3.08
C ARG A 82 5.16 -5.72 -4.41
N LEU A 83 6.25 -5.89 -5.14
CA LEU A 83 6.25 -6.56 -6.44
C LEU A 83 6.58 -8.05 -6.29
N VAL A 84 6.01 -8.87 -7.16
CA VAL A 84 6.50 -10.25 -7.33
C VAL A 84 7.86 -10.17 -8.04
N PRO A 85 8.95 -10.68 -7.43
CA PRO A 85 10.30 -10.54 -7.98
C PRO A 85 10.39 -11.01 -9.44
N GLY A 86 10.98 -10.17 -10.30
CA GLY A 86 11.14 -10.48 -11.73
C GLY A 86 9.89 -10.26 -12.58
N SER A 87 8.87 -9.55 -12.09
CA SER A 87 7.66 -9.22 -12.86
C SER A 87 7.14 -7.81 -12.55
N SER A 88 6.18 -7.33 -13.34
CA SER A 88 5.42 -6.10 -13.09
C SER A 88 4.30 -6.27 -12.06
N ILE A 89 4.04 -7.49 -11.60
CA ILE A 89 2.87 -7.82 -10.79
C ILE A 89 3.01 -7.23 -9.39
N VAL A 90 1.99 -6.47 -8.97
CA VAL A 90 1.84 -5.99 -7.60
C VAL A 90 1.20 -7.10 -6.77
N ALA A 91 1.98 -7.65 -5.84
CA ALA A 91 1.52 -8.66 -4.90
C ALA A 91 0.68 -8.06 -3.76
N SER A 92 1.03 -6.86 -3.30
CA SER A 92 0.28 -6.17 -2.26
C SER A 92 0.54 -4.66 -2.23
N LEU A 93 -0.44 -3.92 -1.72
CA LEU A 93 -0.29 -2.53 -1.31
C LEU A 93 -0.14 -2.48 0.22
N ASN A 94 0.79 -1.68 0.70
CA ASN A 94 1.20 -1.67 2.10
C ASN A 94 1.20 -0.25 2.63
N TRP A 95 0.61 -0.06 3.81
CA TRP A 95 0.61 1.17 4.57
C TRP A 95 1.29 0.89 5.90
N ARG A 96 2.53 1.35 6.06
CA ARG A 96 3.36 0.98 7.20
C ARG A 96 3.69 2.19 8.05
N VAL A 97 3.40 2.07 9.33
CA VAL A 97 3.94 2.93 10.39
C VAL A 97 5.31 2.38 10.75
N LEU A 98 6.37 3.11 10.38
CA LEU A 98 7.74 2.64 10.56
C LEU A 98 8.20 2.89 12.00
N CYS A 99 8.81 1.89 12.61
CA CYS A 99 9.54 2.05 13.86
C CYS A 99 10.86 2.81 13.63
N PRO A 100 11.51 3.33 14.69
CA PRO A 100 12.79 4.04 14.59
C PRO A 100 13.91 3.21 13.91
N ARG A 101 13.84 1.88 13.99
CA ARG A 101 14.82 0.98 13.38
C ARG A 101 14.67 0.87 11.86
N CYS A 102 13.43 0.80 11.35
CA CYS A 102 13.17 0.60 9.92
C CYS A 102 13.11 1.92 9.14
N TYR A 103 12.77 3.05 9.79
CA TYR A 103 12.69 4.35 9.12
C TYR A 103 13.95 4.74 8.31
N PRO A 104 15.18 4.55 8.82
CA PRO A 104 16.40 4.92 8.09
C PRO A 104 16.58 4.19 6.76
N GLU A 105 16.07 2.96 6.62
CA GLU A 105 16.18 2.18 5.38
C GLU A 105 15.43 2.87 4.23
N PHE A 106 14.25 3.43 4.52
CA PHE A 106 13.45 4.17 3.55
C PHE A 106 13.95 5.60 3.39
N ALA A 107 14.44 6.22 4.47
CA ALA A 107 14.89 7.62 4.44
C ALA A 107 16.17 7.84 3.64
N ARG A 108 17.04 6.82 3.57
CA ARG A 108 18.28 6.86 2.79
C ARG A 108 18.08 6.50 1.32
N GLY A 109 16.94 5.90 0.96
CA GLY A 109 16.63 5.56 -0.42
C GLY A 109 16.35 6.81 -1.26
N GLU A 110 16.77 6.76 -2.52
CA GLU A 110 16.40 7.74 -3.54
C GLU A 110 15.45 7.11 -4.56
N GLY A 111 14.57 7.94 -5.12
CA GLY A 111 13.56 7.47 -6.09
C GLY A 111 12.45 6.63 -5.47
N LYS A 112 11.71 5.94 -6.35
CA LYS A 112 10.54 5.13 -5.96
C LYS A 112 10.88 3.65 -5.75
N THR A 113 12.03 3.18 -6.20
CA THR A 113 12.39 1.75 -6.20
C THR A 113 13.65 1.52 -5.38
N PRO A 114 13.61 1.68 -4.04
CA PRO A 114 14.77 1.50 -3.18
C PRO A 114 15.27 0.04 -3.18
N ARG A 115 14.40 -0.91 -3.58
CA ARG A 115 14.71 -2.33 -3.76
C ARG A 115 13.93 -2.88 -4.96
N PRO A 116 14.39 -3.97 -5.60
CA PRO A 116 13.69 -4.57 -6.74
C PRO A 116 12.27 -5.07 -6.43
N ASP A 117 11.97 -5.37 -5.16
CA ASP A 117 10.67 -5.87 -4.71
C ASP A 117 9.72 -4.77 -4.21
N LEU A 118 10.12 -3.50 -4.30
CA LEU A 118 9.39 -2.38 -3.71
C LEU A 118 9.21 -1.23 -4.70
N TYR A 119 7.99 -0.68 -4.72
CA TYR A 119 7.66 0.58 -5.38
C TYR A 119 6.98 1.53 -4.39
N ILE A 120 7.65 2.62 -4.02
CA ILE A 120 7.18 3.63 -3.08
C ILE A 120 6.19 4.55 -3.79
N LEU A 121 4.99 4.65 -3.22
CA LEU A 121 3.94 5.56 -3.65
C LEU A 121 3.99 6.85 -2.82
N GLN A 122 4.21 6.74 -1.51
CA GLN A 122 4.33 7.88 -0.62
C GLN A 122 5.29 7.57 0.52
N PHE A 123 6.11 8.56 0.88
CA PHE A 123 6.95 8.49 2.08
C PHE A 123 6.93 9.83 2.81
N GLU A 124 6.48 9.82 4.06
CA GLU A 124 6.47 11.00 4.92
C GLU A 124 7.79 11.09 5.68
N LYS A 125 8.70 11.93 5.17
CA LYS A 125 9.94 12.26 5.86
C LYS A 125 9.61 13.07 7.12
N LYS A 126 10.02 12.58 8.29
CA LYS A 126 10.08 13.36 9.52
C LYS A 126 11.01 14.56 9.26
N LYS A 127 10.47 15.77 9.42
CA LYS A 127 11.24 17.01 9.45
C LYS A 127 12.05 17.10 10.73
#